data_AF-A0A352SPS9-F1
#
_entry.id   AF-A0A352SPS9-F1
#
_cell.length_a   1.000
_cell.length_b   1.000
_cell.length_c   1.000
_cell.angle_alpha   90.00
_cell.angle_beta   90.00
_cell.angle_gamma   90.00
#
_symmetry.space_group_name_H-M   'P 1'
#
loop_
_entity.id
_entity.type
_entity.pdbx_description
1 polymer ?
#
loop_
_entity_poly.entity_id
_entity_poly.type
_entity_poly.pdbx_seq_one_letter_code
_entity_poly.pdbx_strand_id
1 'polypeptide(L)' 'MSVNDAIMDALTANDVGFVTTVPCKQLAGVIEKIDQSDEMIHVPSNREDEGMGLCAGAFMGGKRP' A
#
# COMPACT_ATOMS: atom_id res chain seq x y z
N MET A 1 -5.27 -5.82 19.22
CA MET A 1 -4.62 -5.46 17.95
C MET A 1 -5.24 -6.33 16.87
N SER A 2 -5.89 -5.71 15.87
CA SER A 2 -6.42 -6.45 14.72
C SER A 2 -5.30 -6.84 13.77
N VAL A 3 -5.53 -7.83 12.90
CA VAL A 3 -4.57 -8.17 11.83
C VAL A 3 -4.29 -6.95 10.94
N ASN A 4 -5.27 -6.08 10.74
CA ASN A 4 -5.11 -4.86 9.95
C ASN A 4 -4.17 -3.86 10.64
N ASP A 5 -4.23 -3.74 11.98
CA ASP A 5 -3.27 -2.92 12.73
C ASP A 5 -1.85 -3.48 12.58
N ALA A 6 -1.69 -4.79 12.75
CA ALA A 6 -0.37 -5.42 12.64
C ALA A 6 0.27 -5.25 11.26
N ILE A 7 -0.53 -5.29 10.19
CA ILE A 7 -0.05 -5.02 8.82
C ILE A 7 0.35 -3.54 8.67
N MET A 8 -0.49 -2.61 9.11
CA MET A 8 -0.18 -1.18 9.06
C MET A 8 1.08 -0.82 9.85
N ASP A 9 1.21 -1.34 11.07
CA ASP A 9 2.39 -1.12 11.92
C ASP A 9 3.65 -1.63 11.23
N ALA A 10 3.58 -2.77 10.53
CA ALA A 10 4.70 -3.31 9.78
C ALA A 10 5.06 -2.44 8.55
N LEU A 11 4.07 -1.88 7.84
CA LEU A 11 4.30 -0.97 6.71
C LEU A 11 4.99 0.31 7.18
N THR A 12 4.47 0.95 8.24
CA THR A 12 5.06 2.17 8.82
C THR A 12 6.45 1.91 9.39
N ALA A 13 6.66 0.82 10.13
CA ALA A 13 7.98 0.48 10.68
C ALA A 13 9.04 0.16 9.61
N ASN A 14 8.61 -0.10 8.38
CA ASN A 14 9.50 -0.32 7.23
C ASN A 14 9.55 0.89 6.29
N ASP A 15 9.06 2.06 6.70
CA ASP A 15 9.05 3.30 5.91
C ASP A 15 8.41 3.12 4.52
N VAL A 16 7.38 2.28 4.40
CA VAL A 16 6.63 2.17 3.15
C VAL A 16 5.90 3.49 2.92
N GLY A 17 6.17 4.14 1.79
CA GLY A 17 5.64 5.47 1.44
C GLY A 17 4.82 5.48 0.15
N PHE A 18 4.66 4.31 -0.49
CA PHE A 18 3.82 4.13 -1.67
C PHE A 18 3.13 2.78 -1.58
N VAL A 19 1.82 2.72 -1.84
CA VAL A 19 1.08 1.47 -1.90
C VAL A 19 0.20 1.46 -3.15
N THR A 20 0.11 0.31 -3.80
CA THR A 20 -0.88 0.03 -4.82
C THR A 20 -1.71 -1.17 -4.44
N THR A 21 -2.99 -1.14 -4.76
CA THR A 21 -3.91 -2.24 -4.44
C THR A 21 -4.76 -2.58 -5.65
N VAL A 22 -5.16 -3.83 -5.76
CA VAL A 22 -6.31 -4.24 -6.57
C VAL A 22 -7.51 -4.44 -5.62
N PRO A 23 -8.76 -4.24 -6.08
CA PRO A 23 -9.93 -4.43 -5.24
C PRO A 23 -9.95 -5.83 -4.59
N CYS A 24 -9.85 -5.89 -3.26
CA CYS A 24 -9.80 -7.15 -2.52
C CYS A 24 -10.60 -7.07 -1.22
N LYS A 25 -11.66 -7.88 -1.12
CA LYS A 25 -12.55 -7.91 0.07
C LYS A 25 -11.81 -8.33 1.35
N GLN A 26 -10.81 -9.21 1.24
CA GLN A 26 -10.06 -9.70 2.39
C GLN A 26 -9.13 -8.63 2.98
N LEU A 27 -8.71 -7.66 2.17
CA LEU A 27 -7.81 -6.59 2.57
C LEU A 27 -8.52 -5.25 2.79
N ALA A 28 -9.86 -5.20 2.66
CA ALA A 28 -10.63 -3.95 2.73
C ALA A 28 -10.28 -3.09 3.96
N GLY A 29 -10.18 -3.71 5.15
CA GLY A 29 -9.84 -2.98 6.38
C GLY A 29 -8.37 -2.53 6.49
N VAL A 30 -7.45 -3.07 5.69
CA VAL A 30 -6.08 -2.52 5.55
C VAL A 30 -6.12 -1.36 4.56
N ILE A 31 -6.79 -1.53 3.42
CA ILE A 31 -6.93 -0.51 2.38
C ILE A 31 -7.56 0.77 2.95
N GLU A 32 -8.64 0.65 3.72
CA GLU A 32 -9.29 1.79 4.39
C GLU A 32 -8.33 2.56 5.32
N LYS A 33 -7.39 1.86 5.97
CA LYS A 33 -6.40 2.51 6.85
C LYS A 33 -5.28 3.17 6.06
N ILE A 34 -4.88 2.58 4.94
CA ILE A 34 -3.91 3.18 4.03
C ILE A 34 -4.51 4.46 3.44
N ASP A 35 -5.78 4.45 3.02
CA ASP A 35 -6.50 5.62 2.51
C ASP A 35 -6.61 6.77 3.54
N GLN A 36 -6.56 6.44 4.83
CA GLN A 36 -6.60 7.41 5.94
C GLN A 36 -5.22 7.88 6.40
N SER A 37 -4.13 7.31 5.86
CA SER A 37 -2.76 7.63 6.25
C SER A 37 -2.20 8.77 5.41
N ASP A 38 -1.66 9.80 6.06
CA ASP A 38 -0.92 10.87 5.39
C ASP A 38 0.54 10.49 5.09
N GLU A 39 1.01 9.32 5.55
CA GLU A 39 2.41 8.85 5.39
C GLU A 39 2.62 8.07 4.08
N MET A 40 1.53 7.50 3.53
CA MET A 40 1.56 6.63 2.35
C MET A 40 0.77 7.23 1.19
N ILE A 41 1.37 7.23 0.00
CA ILE A 41 0.63 7.53 -1.23
C ILE A 41 -0.05 6.24 -1.68
N HIS A 42 -1.38 6.20 -1.66
CA HIS A 42 -2.14 5.08 -2.20
C HIS A 42 -2.59 5.34 -3.63
N VAL A 43 -2.21 4.45 -4.56
CA VAL A 43 -2.63 4.48 -5.96
C VAL A 43 -3.32 3.16 -6.29
N PRO A 44 -4.64 3.10 -6.44
CA PRO A 44 -5.32 1.87 -6.83
C PRO A 44 -4.97 1.47 -8.27
N SER A 45 -4.97 0.16 -8.54
CA SER A 45 -4.67 -0.47 -9.83
C SER A 45 -5.76 -1.48 -10.19
N ASN A 46 -5.97 -1.72 -11.48
CA ASN A 46 -7.02 -2.64 -11.94
C ASN A 46 -6.55 -4.09 -12.02
N ARG A 47 -5.23 -4.30 -12.09
CA ARG A 47 -4.60 -5.61 -12.25
C ARG A 47 -3.27 -5.65 -11.49
N GLU A 48 -2.90 -6.85 -11.05
CA GLU A 48 -1.68 -7.06 -10.27
C GLU A 48 -0.41 -6.79 -11.09
N ASP A 49 -0.43 -7.06 -12.40
CA ASP A 49 0.68 -6.77 -13.31
C ASP A 49 0.96 -5.26 -13.46
N GLU A 50 -0.10 -4.45 -13.56
CA GLU A 50 -0.01 -2.99 -13.52
C GLU A 50 0.52 -2.49 -12.17
N GLY A 51 0.03 -3.06 -11.06
CA GLY A 51 0.51 -2.75 -9.72
C GLY A 51 2.02 -2.96 -9.56
N MET A 52 2.56 -4.07 -10.09
CA MET A 52 4.00 -4.31 -10.10
C MET A 52 4.78 -3.22 -10.85
N GLY A 53 4.24 -2.75 -11.98
CA GLY A 53 4.82 -1.64 -12.74
C GLY A 53 4.80 -0.31 -11.97
N LEU A 54 3.71 -0.01 -11.26
CA LEU A 54 3.60 1.16 -10.39
C LEU A 54 4.63 1.12 -9.26
N CYS A 55 4.78 -0.01 -8.56
CA CYS A 55 5.78 -0.17 -7.51
C CYS A 55 7.21 -0.04 -8.07
N ALA A 56 7.50 -0.63 -9.22
CA ALA A 56 8.81 -0.48 -9.88
C ALA A 56 9.09 0.99 -10.20
N GLY A 57 8.11 1.71 -10.77
CA GLY A 57 8.19 3.14 -11.04
C GLY A 57 8.41 3.98 -9.78
N ALA A 58 7.65 3.71 -8.71
CA ALA A 58 7.77 4.39 -7.42
C ALA A 58 9.18 4.19 -6.82
N PHE A 59 9.69 2.96 -6.87
CA PHE A 59 11.05 2.65 -6.43
C PHE A 59 12.12 3.39 -7.24
N MET A 60 12.02 3.37 -8.57
CA MET A 60 12.91 4.14 -9.45
C MET A 60 12.83 5.64 -9.20
N GLY A 61 11.67 6.14 -8.76
CA GLY A 61 11.43 7.52 -8.34
C GLY A 61 11.88 7.86 -6.91
N GLY A 62 12.55 6.94 -6.21
CA GLY A 62 13.08 7.15 -4.86
C GLY A 62 12.07 6.97 -3.73
N LYS A 63 10.89 6.42 -4.00
CA LYS A 63 9.94 5.98 -2.97
C LYS A 63 10.24 4.56 -2.53
N ARG A 64 9.67 4.16 -1.40
CA ARG A 64 9.71 2.79 -0.90
C ARG A 64 8.30 2.20 -1.03
N PRO A 65 8.04 1.40 -2.07
CA PRO A 65 6.78 0.69 -2.26
C PRO A 65 6.67 -0.56 -1.38
#